data_AF-A0A101GJL5-F1
#
_entry.id   AF-A0A101GJL5-F1
#
_cell.length_a   1.000
_cell.length_b   1.000
_cell.length_c   1.000
_cell.angle_alpha   90.00
_cell.angle_beta   90.00
_cell.angle_gamma   90.00
#
_symmetry.space_group_name_H-M   'P 1'
#
loop_
_entity.id
_entity.type
_entity.pdbx_description
1 polymer ?
#
loop_
_entity_poly.entity_id
_entity_poly.type
_entity_poly.pdbx_seq_one_letter_code
_entity_poly.pdbx_strand_id
1 'polypeptide(L)'
;NILFVKLKQFINEKYQQPDKDLIIKLCNQIIFNDPTKNCIIKGNKSDWDDLSNTKSLFHCKPNCGLPIGNLTSQVFANFYMDSFDHFVKYDLKIRYYGRYVDDFVIIHENKEYLKTLITKLSDFLQSELQVIIHPNKIYLQHYSKGVKF
;
A
#
# COMPACT_ATOMS: atom_id res chain seq x y z
N ASN A 1 -3.40 -3.98 13.66
CA ASN A 1 -3.53 -3.41 12.31
C ASN A 1 -2.53 -2.26 12.21
N ILE A 2 -1.49 -2.39 11.37
CA ILE A 2 -0.35 -1.45 11.31
C ILE A 2 -0.83 -0.04 10.91
N LEU A 3 -1.72 0.04 9.91
CA LEU A 3 -2.27 1.30 9.41
C LEU A 3 -2.92 2.13 10.52
N PHE A 4 -3.86 1.55 11.27
CA PHE A 4 -4.59 2.31 12.30
C PHE A 4 -3.66 2.79 13.42
N VAL A 5 -2.68 1.98 13.82
CA VAL A 5 -1.71 2.36 14.87
C VAL A 5 -0.89 3.57 14.41
N LYS A 6 -0.30 3.51 13.22
CA LYS A 6 0.48 4.62 12.64
C LYS A 6 -0.38 5.87 12.46
N LEU A 7 -1.60 5.71 11.94
CA LEU A 7 -2.50 6.83 11.69
C LEU A 7 -2.94 7.52 12.98
N LYS A 8 -3.30 6.74 14.01
CA LYS A 8 -3.68 7.28 15.32
C LYS A 8 -2.52 8.05 15.95
N GLN A 9 -1.31 7.53 15.88
CA GLN A 9 -0.11 8.23 16.34
C GLN A 9 0.07 9.56 15.58
N PHE A 10 0.03 9.53 14.26
CA PHE A 10 0.16 10.71 13.42
C PHE A 10 -0.89 11.79 13.75
N ILE A 11 -2.16 11.40 13.90
CA ILE A 11 -3.24 12.32 14.27
C ILE A 11 -2.96 12.95 15.65
N ASN A 12 -2.57 12.15 16.65
CA ASN A 12 -2.27 12.66 17.98
C ASN A 12 -1.12 13.67 18.01
N GLU A 13 -0.11 13.46 17.18
CA GLU A 13 1.06 14.34 17.09
C GLU A 13 0.77 15.60 16.27
N LYS A 14 0.07 15.48 15.15
CA LYS A 14 -0.05 16.56 14.14
C LYS A 14 -1.37 17.32 14.17
N TYR A 15 -2.42 16.77 14.76
CA TYR A 15 -3.75 17.36 14.76
C TYR A 15 -4.20 17.73 16.17
N GLN A 16 -4.41 19.02 16.44
CA GLN A 16 -4.72 19.53 17.80
C GLN A 16 -6.10 20.19 17.91
N GLN A 17 -6.99 19.98 16.93
CA GLN A 17 -8.33 20.57 16.95
C GLN A 17 -9.30 19.78 17.86
N PRO A 18 -10.39 20.40 18.34
CA PRO A 18 -11.31 19.79 19.29
C PRO A 18 -12.01 18.51 18.80
N ASP A 19 -12.14 18.33 17.49
CA ASP A 19 -12.76 17.18 16.83
C ASP A 19 -11.80 16.00 16.62
N LYS A 20 -10.56 16.07 17.14
CA LYS A 20 -9.56 14.99 17.07
C LYS A 20 -10.12 13.61 17.45
N ASP A 21 -10.84 13.53 18.56
CA ASP A 21 -11.38 12.26 19.05
C ASP A 21 -12.46 11.71 18.10
N LEU A 22 -13.25 12.60 17.48
CA LEU A 22 -14.21 12.23 16.45
C LEU A 22 -13.49 11.68 15.21
N ILE A 23 -12.42 12.33 14.75
CA ILE A 23 -11.63 11.86 13.61
C ILE A 23 -11.04 10.48 13.89
N ILE A 24 -10.41 10.26 15.05
CA ILE A 24 -9.86 8.95 15.42
C ILE A 24 -10.95 7.87 15.44
N LYS A 25 -12.13 8.20 15.98
CA LYS A 25 -13.28 7.30 16.01
C LYS A 25 -13.77 6.96 14.59
N LEU A 26 -13.87 7.95 13.70
CA LEU A 26 -14.26 7.74 12.30
C LEU A 26 -13.22 6.90 11.56
N CYS A 27 -11.94 7.19 11.69
CA CYS A 27 -10.87 6.38 11.11
C CYS A 27 -10.94 4.93 11.58
N ASN A 28 -11.18 4.69 12.87
CA ASN A 28 -11.38 3.35 13.40
C ASN A 28 -12.58 2.66 12.74
N GLN A 29 -13.73 3.33 12.67
CA GLN A 29 -14.93 2.76 12.03
C GLN A 29 -14.68 2.42 10.56
N ILE A 30 -13.99 3.28 9.80
CA ILE A 30 -13.76 3.06 8.38
C ILE A 30 -12.73 1.93 8.14
N ILE A 31 -11.60 1.94 8.86
CA ILE A 31 -10.53 0.95 8.67
C ILE A 31 -10.97 -0.45 9.07
N PHE A 32 -11.81 -0.56 10.10
CA PHE A 32 -12.34 -1.84 10.57
C PHE A 32 -13.73 -2.17 10.01
N ASN A 33 -14.25 -1.36 9.08
CA ASN A 33 -15.48 -1.71 8.37
C ASN A 33 -15.21 -2.90 7.44
N ASP A 34 -15.97 -3.96 7.62
CA ASP A 34 -15.91 -5.14 6.76
C ASP A 34 -17.03 -5.08 5.72
N PRO A 35 -16.75 -4.63 4.49
CA PRO A 35 -17.76 -4.47 3.46
C PRO A 35 -18.27 -5.82 2.92
N THR A 36 -17.66 -6.94 3.30
CA THR A 36 -18.16 -8.27 2.89
C THR A 36 -19.40 -8.68 3.69
N LYS A 37 -19.55 -8.12 4.89
CA LYS A 37 -20.73 -8.34 5.74
C LYS A 37 -21.90 -7.51 5.21
N ASN A 38 -23.05 -8.16 5.01
CA ASN A 38 -24.29 -7.53 4.56
C ASN A 38 -24.17 -6.80 3.20
N CYS A 39 -23.20 -7.18 2.35
CA CYS A 39 -23.14 -6.64 1.00
C CYS A 39 -24.30 -7.16 0.14
N ILE A 40 -24.76 -6.30 -0.77
CA ILE A 40 -25.71 -6.69 -1.82
C ILE A 40 -24.88 -7.06 -3.05
N ILE A 41 -24.84 -8.36 -3.38
CA ILE A 41 -24.20 -8.83 -4.60
C ILE A 41 -25.16 -8.58 -5.77
N LYS A 42 -24.71 -7.79 -6.75
CA LYS A 42 -25.41 -7.60 -8.02
C LYS A 42 -24.78 -8.52 -9.07
N GLY A 43 -25.56 -9.42 -9.64
CA GLY A 43 -25.08 -10.45 -10.59
C GLY A 43 -24.97 -11.84 -9.96
N ASN A 44 -24.36 -12.79 -10.69
CA ASN A 44 -24.20 -14.17 -10.22
C ASN A 44 -22.81 -14.37 -9.60
N LYS A 45 -22.72 -15.18 -8.55
CA LYS A 45 -21.42 -15.51 -7.92
C LYS A 45 -20.49 -16.30 -8.84
N SER A 46 -21.05 -17.11 -9.73
CA SER A 46 -20.29 -17.89 -10.71
C SER A 46 -19.48 -17.01 -11.67
N ASP A 47 -19.89 -15.74 -11.86
CA ASP A 47 -19.15 -14.79 -12.69
C ASP A 47 -17.76 -14.46 -12.09
N TRP A 48 -17.50 -14.86 -10.84
CA TRP A 48 -16.25 -14.61 -10.13
C TRP A 48 -15.33 -15.82 -10.07
N ASP A 49 -15.71 -16.97 -10.63
CA ASP A 49 -14.95 -18.21 -10.53
C ASP A 49 -13.55 -18.09 -11.17
N ASP A 50 -13.42 -17.27 -12.21
CA ASP A 50 -12.14 -17.00 -12.90
C ASP A 50 -11.31 -15.88 -12.24
N LEU A 51 -11.83 -15.21 -11.20
CA LEU A 51 -11.11 -14.16 -10.50
C LEU A 51 -10.14 -14.74 -9.48
N SER A 52 -8.88 -14.29 -9.52
CA SER A 52 -7.90 -14.67 -8.51
C SER A 52 -8.38 -14.29 -7.10
N ASN A 53 -8.26 -15.21 -6.15
CA ASN A 53 -8.65 -14.99 -4.74
C ASN A 53 -8.05 -13.72 -4.13
N THR A 54 -6.87 -13.29 -4.57
CA THR A 54 -6.19 -12.07 -4.10
C THR A 54 -6.87 -10.77 -4.50
N LYS A 55 -7.80 -10.79 -5.46
CA LYS A 55 -8.56 -9.62 -5.94
C LYS A 55 -9.92 -9.46 -5.25
N SER A 56 -10.22 -10.31 -4.28
CA SER A 56 -11.50 -10.34 -3.60
C SER A 56 -11.32 -10.18 -2.10
N LEU A 57 -12.07 -9.26 -1.50
CA LEU A 57 -12.07 -9.05 -0.05
C LEU A 57 -12.61 -10.27 0.72
N PHE A 58 -13.39 -11.15 0.07
CA PHE A 58 -13.92 -12.36 0.68
C PHE A 58 -12.85 -13.39 1.06
N HIS A 59 -11.65 -13.29 0.47
CA HIS A 59 -10.53 -14.18 0.75
C HIS A 59 -9.38 -13.47 1.48
N CYS A 60 -9.59 -12.22 1.90
CA CYS A 60 -8.58 -11.49 2.68
C CYS A 60 -8.50 -12.03 4.11
N LYS A 61 -7.30 -11.94 4.70
CA LYS A 61 -7.10 -12.25 6.12
C LYS A 61 -7.87 -11.24 6.98
N PRO A 62 -8.29 -11.62 8.20
CA PRO A 62 -8.91 -10.69 9.14
C PRO A 62 -8.04 -9.45 9.36
N ASN A 63 -8.67 -8.27 9.42
CA ASN A 63 -8.01 -6.96 9.56
C ASN A 63 -7.08 -6.57 8.38
N CYS A 64 -7.21 -7.23 7.22
CA CYS A 64 -6.53 -6.89 5.99
C CYS A 64 -7.53 -6.61 4.86
N GLY A 65 -7.14 -5.75 3.92
CA GLY A 65 -7.97 -5.32 2.80
C GLY A 65 -8.77 -4.07 3.12
N LEU A 66 -8.80 -3.15 2.16
CA LEU A 66 -9.63 -1.95 2.20
C LEU A 66 -10.51 -1.93 0.94
N PRO A 67 -11.77 -1.46 1.02
CA PRO A 67 -12.63 -1.33 -0.15
C PRO A 67 -12.08 -0.28 -1.11
N ILE A 68 -11.69 -0.69 -2.32
CA ILE A 68 -11.07 0.19 -3.35
C ILE A 68 -12.01 1.34 -3.77
N GLY A 69 -13.33 1.13 -3.71
CA GLY A 69 -14.34 2.13 -4.09
C GLY A 69 -14.52 3.30 -3.11
N ASN A 70 -13.80 3.33 -1.99
CA ASN A 70 -13.87 4.43 -1.02
C ASN A 70 -12.65 5.35 -1.13
N LEU A 71 -12.86 6.65 -1.24
CA LEU A 71 -11.78 7.66 -1.30
C LEU A 71 -10.83 7.55 -0.11
N THR A 72 -11.37 7.30 1.08
CA THR A 72 -10.55 7.15 2.29
C THR A 72 -9.59 5.97 2.20
N SER A 73 -9.98 4.88 1.54
CA SER A 73 -9.09 3.73 1.31
C SER A 73 -7.87 4.10 0.48
N GLN A 74 -8.03 4.97 -0.53
CA GLN A 74 -6.92 5.44 -1.37
C GLN A 74 -5.95 6.31 -0.56
N VAL A 75 -6.50 7.21 0.28
CA VAL A 75 -5.70 8.05 1.19
C VAL A 75 -4.95 7.17 2.19
N PHE A 76 -5.61 6.19 2.79
CA PHE A 76 -4.99 5.27 3.73
C PHE A 76 -3.91 4.39 3.11
N ALA A 77 -4.11 3.91 1.88
CA ALA A 77 -3.08 3.16 1.16
C ALA A 77 -1.82 4.00 0.93
N ASN A 78 -1.98 5.27 0.54
CA ASN A 78 -0.84 6.18 0.40
C ASN A 78 -0.15 6.49 1.72
N PHE A 79 -0.92 6.75 2.78
CA PHE A 79 -0.37 6.94 4.12
C PHE A 79 0.37 5.69 4.63
N TYR A 80 -0.15 4.50 4.32
CA TYR A 80 0.49 3.23 4.70
C TYR A 80 1.89 3.08 4.09
N MET A 81 2.03 3.47 2.82
CA MET A 81 3.28 3.39 2.06
C MET A 81 4.24 4.56 2.32
N ASP A 82 3.82 5.60 3.05
CA ASP A 82 4.63 6.80 3.30
C ASP A 82 5.97 6.49 3.99
N SER A 83 6.00 5.56 4.94
CA SER A 83 7.26 5.15 5.59
C SER A 83 8.23 4.45 4.63
N PHE A 84 7.70 3.75 3.61
CA PHE A 84 8.54 3.17 2.56
C PHE A 84 9.12 4.25 1.65
N ASP A 85 8.33 5.26 1.28
CA ASP A 85 8.82 6.40 0.50
C ASP A 85 9.95 7.15 1.23
N HIS A 86 9.80 7.35 2.54
CA HIS A 86 10.84 7.94 3.38
C HIS A 86 12.11 7.09 3.40
N PHE A 87 12.01 5.77 3.57
CA PHE A 87 13.15 4.86 3.52
C PHE A 87 13.90 4.96 2.18
N VAL A 88 13.18 4.98 1.05
CA VAL A 88 13.81 5.10 -0.27
C VAL A 88 14.51 6.45 -0.47
N LYS A 89 13.88 7.54 -0.02
CA LYS A 89 14.37 8.91 -0.26
C LYS A 89 15.46 9.34 0.72
N TYR A 90 15.33 9.01 2.00
CA TYR A 90 16.21 9.52 3.06
C TYR A 90 17.29 8.52 3.46
N ASP A 91 16.94 7.24 3.60
CA ASP A 91 17.91 6.21 4.05
C ASP A 91 18.74 5.68 2.89
N LEU A 92 18.07 5.29 1.80
CA LEU A 92 18.75 4.82 0.57
C LEU A 92 19.26 5.97 -0.30
N LYS A 93 18.80 7.19 -0.06
CA LYS A 93 19.20 8.42 -0.78
C LYS A 93 19.01 8.34 -2.29
N ILE A 94 17.96 7.64 -2.74
CA ILE A 94 17.64 7.53 -4.15
C ILE A 94 17.14 8.87 -4.68
N ARG A 95 17.90 9.46 -5.61
CA ARG A 95 17.54 10.74 -6.22
C ARG A 95 16.26 10.65 -7.04
N TYR A 96 16.18 9.66 -7.94
CA TYR A 96 15.07 9.49 -8.86
C TYR A 96 14.19 8.30 -8.44
N TYR A 97 13.14 8.63 -7.69
CA TYR A 97 12.13 7.70 -7.20
C TYR A 97 10.75 8.31 -7.49
N GLY A 98 9.85 7.48 -8.00
CA GLY A 98 8.44 7.83 -8.19
C GLY A 98 7.55 6.66 -7.83
N ARG A 99 6.40 6.94 -7.22
CA ARG A 99 5.38 5.93 -6.88
C ARG A 99 4.01 6.41 -7.35
N TYR A 100 3.28 5.52 -8.00
CA TYR A 100 1.89 5.71 -8.39
C TYR A 100 1.07 4.56 -7.82
N VAL A 101 0.37 4.85 -6.71
CA VAL A 101 -0.39 3.84 -5.94
C VAL A 101 0.51 2.69 -5.50
N ASP A 102 0.36 1.50 -6.09
CA ASP A 102 1.08 0.27 -5.79
C ASP A 102 2.34 0.07 -6.65
N ASP A 103 2.44 0.78 -7.78
CA ASP A 103 3.59 0.71 -8.66
C ASP A 103 4.62 1.80 -8.33
N PHE A 104 5.91 1.46 -8.33
CA PHE A 104 6.98 2.42 -8.13
C PHE A 104 8.16 2.17 -9.07
N VAL A 105 8.91 3.23 -9.36
CA VAL A 105 10.05 3.24 -10.26
C VAL A 105 11.25 3.90 -9.57
N ILE A 106 12.42 3.28 -9.76
CA ILE A 106 13.70 3.78 -9.28
C ILE A 106 14.65 3.86 -10.48
N ILE A 107 15.30 5.02 -10.64
CA ILE A 107 16.26 5.25 -11.71
C ILE A 107 17.64 5.49 -11.10
N HIS A 108 18.62 4.73 -11.57
CA HIS A 108 20.00 4.81 -11.12
C HIS A 108 20.96 4.39 -12.24
N GLU A 109 22.16 4.99 -12.27
CA GLU A 109 23.18 4.72 -13.31
C GLU A 109 23.84 3.34 -13.15
N ASN A 110 23.99 2.87 -11.90
CA ASN A 110 24.60 1.59 -11.59
C ASN A 110 23.56 0.47 -11.51
N LYS A 111 23.60 -0.44 -12.49
CA LYS A 111 22.73 -1.63 -12.57
C LYS A 111 22.92 -2.59 -11.41
N GLU A 112 24.15 -2.83 -10.97
CA GLU A 112 24.41 -3.76 -9.87
C GLU A 112 23.88 -3.20 -8.55
N TYR A 113 23.99 -1.89 -8.34
CA TYR A 113 23.35 -1.22 -7.21
C TYR A 113 21.82 -1.41 -7.23
N LEU A 114 21.16 -1.22 -8.38
CA LEU A 114 19.71 -1.49 -8.50
C LEU A 114 19.33 -2.93 -8.12
N LYS A 115 20.14 -3.92 -8.50
CA LYS A 115 19.91 -5.30 -8.07
C LYS A 115 20.01 -5.47 -6.55
N THR A 116 20.99 -4.80 -5.91
CA THR A 116 21.10 -4.83 -4.44
C THR A 116 19.91 -4.16 -3.73
N LEU A 117 19.25 -3.20 -4.38
CA LEU A 117 18.07 -2.54 -3.82
C LEU A 117 16.88 -3.48 -3.71
N ILE A 118 16.71 -4.44 -4.65
CA ILE A 118 15.56 -5.35 -4.65
C ILE A 118 15.40 -6.05 -3.29
N THR A 119 16.49 -6.60 -2.75
CA THR A 119 16.49 -7.26 -1.45
C THR A 119 16.19 -6.26 -0.33
N LYS A 120 16.87 -5.10 -0.31
CA LYS A 120 16.66 -4.07 0.74
C LYS A 120 15.22 -3.56 0.81
N LEU A 121 14.61 -3.31 -0.36
CA LEU A 121 13.22 -2.86 -0.46
C LEU A 121 12.26 -3.96 -0.04
N SER A 122 12.49 -5.21 -0.46
CA SER A 122 11.67 -6.36 -0.06
C SER A 122 11.72 -6.57 1.45
N ASP A 123 12.92 -6.53 2.04
CA ASP A 123 13.13 -6.72 3.46
C ASP A 123 12.40 -5.65 4.28
N PHE A 124 12.53 -4.37 3.90
CA PHE A 124 11.82 -3.27 4.56
C PHE A 124 10.30 -3.41 4.46
N LEU A 125 9.77 -3.68 3.24
CA LEU A 125 8.33 -3.85 3.04
C LEU A 125 7.79 -5.02 3.87
N GLN A 126 8.54 -6.11 3.97
CA GLN A 126 8.16 -7.27 4.74
C GLN A 126 8.23 -7.01 6.26
N SER A 127 9.29 -6.39 6.76
CA SER A 127 9.49 -6.16 8.20
C SER A 127 8.57 -5.06 8.75
N GLU A 128 8.46 -3.93 8.04
CA GLU A 128 7.79 -2.73 8.55
C GLU A 128 6.32 -2.66 8.15
N LEU A 129 5.97 -3.20 6.97
CA LEU A 129 4.64 -3.05 6.38
C LEU A 129 3.95 -4.39 6.11
N GLN A 130 4.60 -5.53 6.34
CA GLN A 130 4.06 -6.86 6.02
C GLN A 130 3.54 -6.97 4.57
N VAL A 131 4.18 -6.25 3.65
CA VAL A 131 3.89 -6.23 2.21
C VAL A 131 4.96 -7.04 1.48
N ILE A 132 4.54 -7.85 0.51
CA ILE A 132 5.43 -8.67 -0.31
C ILE A 132 5.47 -8.10 -1.72
N ILE A 133 6.68 -7.84 -2.25
CA ILE A 133 6.85 -7.53 -3.67
C ILE A 133 6.58 -8.79 -4.47
N HIS A 134 5.76 -8.67 -5.52
CA HIS A 134 5.47 -9.80 -6.38
C HIS A 134 6.73 -10.22 -7.16
N PRO A 135 7.22 -11.47 -7.02
CA PRO A 135 8.54 -11.89 -7.53
C PRO A 135 8.66 -11.75 -9.05
N ASN A 136 7.55 -11.96 -9.77
CA ASN A 136 7.53 -11.90 -11.24
C ASN A 136 7.21 -10.50 -11.82
N LYS A 137 6.99 -9.48 -10.97
CA LYS A 137 6.65 -8.12 -11.42
C LYS A 137 7.81 -7.13 -11.28
N ILE A 138 9.02 -7.63 -11.08
CA ILE A 138 10.22 -6.79 -11.02
C ILE A 138 10.78 -6.67 -12.44
N TYR A 139 10.84 -5.44 -12.94
CA TYR A 139 11.33 -5.14 -14.29
C TYR A 139 12.55 -4.21 -14.23
N LEU A 140 13.67 -4.65 -14.80
CA LEU A 140 14.91 -3.88 -14.85
C LEU A 140 15.30 -3.60 -16.31
N GLN A 141 15.37 -2.33 -16.70
CA GLN A 141 15.55 -1.93 -18.09
C GLN A 141 16.43 -0.69 -18.22
N HIS A 142 17.29 -0.68 -19.24
CA HIS A 142 18.03 0.50 -19.66
C HIS A 142 17.08 1.55 -20.24
N TYR A 143 17.25 2.82 -19.85
CA TYR A 143 16.33 3.92 -20.16
C TYR A 143 16.03 4.08 -21.66
N SER A 144 16.98 3.75 -22.54
CA SER A 144 16.82 3.88 -24.01
C SER A 144 15.73 2.99 -24.60
N LYS A 145 15.25 1.97 -23.88
CA LYS A 145 14.18 1.08 -24.36
C LYS A 145 12.80 1.48 -23.81
N GLY A 146 12.72 2.53 -22.99
CA GLY A 146 11.52 2.89 -22.25
C GLY A 146 11.18 1.87 -21.15
N VAL A 147 10.09 2.16 -20.43
CA VAL A 147 9.53 1.31 -19.38
C VAL A 147 8.01 1.32 -19.54
N LYS A 148 7.38 0.15 -19.38
CA LYS A 148 5.92 0.07 -19.20
C LYS A 148 5.65 0.38 -17.72
N PHE A 149 5.09 1.56 -17.47
CA PHE A 149 4.70 2.06 -16.15
C PHE A 149 3.23 2.48 -16.22
#